data_AF-K6X8E7-F1
#
_entry.id   AF-K6X8E7-F1
#
_cell.length_a   1.000
_cell.length_b   1.000
_cell.length_c   1.000
_cell.angle_alpha   90.00
_cell.angle_beta   90.00
_cell.angle_gamma   90.00
#
_symmetry.space_group_name_H-M   'P 1'
#
loop_
_entity.id
_entity.type
_entity.pdbx_description
1 polymer ?
#
loop_
_entity_poly.entity_id
_entity_poly.type
_entity_poly.pdbx_seq_one_letter_code
_entity_poly.pdbx_strand_id
1 'polypeptide(L)'
;MDSPARTPATTPTPASPSTPVVTAARLEPAVDSPARRPTNATQAQEAPGTDGTDGTDAATVISLWRRPAVGLGALAALLAVTIGGTALAAMRPVEAPEQNPGNPPAAVAAPSPGQAAPTSATGDSDGSNNGSNNGAVDPWVSPPLYDSGRIGHWQRMGHEHSPEQAEQRAGTSARGVSLLGDSSLTRARPDLVKALDGRPVAYDHWNGRPTHGTVDVVAALDGAKRLPNTLVLLSGSNDVFFPAGLAPQIERLMTIAGPDRTVVWVTPYVKRPRHADADEHNTRRLRDDLLAAAAKHPNLHVVDWAEHVLALPAAGQKRLMPDGAHPSPQGCRELAALISAKLA
;
A
#
# COMPACT_ATOMS: atom_id res chain seq x y z
N MET A 1 -62.13 -7.32 -52.78
CA MET A 1 -61.48 -7.98 -51.64
C MET A 1 -60.77 -6.88 -50.88
N ASP A 2 -61.52 -6.29 -49.96
CA ASP A 2 -61.15 -5.09 -49.21
C ASP A 2 -60.17 -5.43 -48.07
N SER A 3 -59.13 -4.60 -47.97
CA SER A 3 -58.19 -4.61 -46.84
C SER A 3 -58.78 -3.81 -45.68
N PRO A 4 -58.74 -4.30 -44.43
CA PRO A 4 -59.28 -3.54 -43.31
C PRO A 4 -58.33 -2.43 -42.86
N ALA A 5 -58.94 -1.28 -42.54
CA ALA A 5 -58.33 -0.05 -42.07
C ALA A 5 -57.63 -0.21 -40.70
N ARG A 6 -56.44 0.37 -40.58
CA ARG A 6 -55.74 0.58 -39.29
C ARG A 6 -56.31 1.81 -38.58
N THR A 7 -56.65 1.64 -37.31
CA THR A 7 -56.97 2.71 -36.36
C THR A 7 -55.71 3.51 -35.98
N PRO A 8 -55.81 4.84 -35.78
CA PRO A 8 -54.69 5.65 -35.32
C PRO A 8 -54.50 5.58 -33.80
N ALA A 9 -53.24 5.56 -33.37
CA ALA A 9 -52.83 5.55 -31.97
C ALA A 9 -52.98 6.94 -31.31
N THR A 10 -53.51 6.96 -30.10
CA THR A 10 -53.70 8.14 -29.26
C THR A 10 -52.39 8.57 -28.60
N THR A 11 -51.99 9.82 -28.79
CA THR A 11 -50.83 10.44 -28.14
C THR A 11 -51.14 10.78 -26.67
N PRO A 12 -50.26 10.50 -25.69
CA PRO A 12 -50.45 10.93 -24.32
C PRO A 12 -49.99 12.38 -24.09
N THR A 13 -50.79 13.13 -23.34
CA THR A 13 -50.56 14.51 -22.86
C THR A 13 -49.41 14.56 -21.82
N PRO A 14 -48.52 15.56 -21.85
CA PRO A 14 -47.50 15.73 -20.82
C PRO A 14 -48.08 16.33 -19.53
N ALA A 15 -47.69 15.75 -18.39
CA ALA A 15 -48.02 16.25 -17.06
C ALA A 15 -47.16 17.48 -16.68
N SER A 16 -47.80 18.51 -16.13
CA SER A 16 -47.18 19.72 -15.62
C SER A 16 -46.32 19.45 -14.37
N PRO A 17 -45.16 20.11 -14.20
CA PRO A 17 -44.35 20.00 -13.00
C PRO A 17 -44.91 20.86 -11.85
N SER A 18 -45.05 20.25 -10.68
CA SER A 18 -45.37 20.93 -9.43
C SER A 18 -44.08 21.45 -8.77
N THR A 19 -43.99 22.76 -8.56
CA THR A 19 -42.90 23.44 -7.86
C THR A 19 -43.05 23.28 -6.34
N PRO A 20 -42.02 22.88 -5.59
CA PRO A 20 -42.04 22.99 -4.13
C PRO A 20 -41.61 24.40 -3.69
N VAL A 21 -42.43 25.00 -2.83
CA VAL A 21 -42.16 26.23 -2.09
C VAL A 21 -41.16 25.91 -0.97
N VAL A 22 -39.99 26.53 -1.00
CA VAL A 22 -39.01 26.50 0.10
C VAL A 22 -39.16 27.79 0.91
N THR A 23 -39.68 27.66 2.12
CA THR A 23 -39.78 28.73 3.12
C THR A 23 -38.41 28.98 3.73
N ALA A 24 -37.86 30.17 3.52
CA ALA A 24 -36.63 30.64 4.13
C ALA A 24 -36.86 31.03 5.60
N ALA A 25 -36.21 30.33 6.53
CA ALA A 25 -36.09 30.76 7.92
C ALA A 25 -34.84 31.63 8.08
N ARG A 26 -35.08 32.90 8.38
CA ARG A 26 -34.12 33.96 8.70
C ARG A 26 -33.64 33.79 10.14
N LEU A 27 -32.34 33.60 10.34
CA LEU A 27 -31.67 33.72 11.64
C LEU A 27 -30.73 34.94 11.56
N GLU A 28 -31.08 35.99 12.30
CA GLU A 28 -30.26 37.16 12.59
C GLU A 28 -29.24 36.86 13.71
N PRO A 29 -28.18 37.68 13.85
CA PRO A 29 -26.94 37.28 14.54
C PRO A 29 -26.94 37.63 16.03
N ALA A 30 -26.25 36.81 16.83
CA ALA A 30 -25.91 37.16 18.21
C ALA A 30 -24.46 37.69 18.28
N VAL A 31 -24.35 38.74 19.09
CA VAL A 31 -23.26 39.70 19.26
C VAL A 31 -22.37 39.28 20.43
N ASP A 32 -21.05 39.25 20.16
CA ASP A 32 -19.94 39.79 20.96
C ASP A 32 -19.54 39.21 22.35
N SER A 33 -18.28 39.47 22.70
CA SER A 33 -17.58 39.38 24.00
C SER A 33 -16.55 38.23 24.23
N PRO A 34 -15.43 38.47 24.95
CA PRO A 34 -14.15 38.72 24.29
C PRO A 34 -12.97 37.90 24.84
N ALA A 35 -11.85 38.06 24.13
CA ALA A 35 -10.44 37.95 24.53
C ALA A 35 -10.10 37.38 25.93
N ARG A 36 -9.30 36.30 25.94
CA ARG A 36 -8.23 36.12 26.93
C ARG A 36 -6.91 35.88 26.21
N ARG A 37 -5.99 36.84 26.36
CA ARG A 37 -4.55 36.72 26.09
C ARG A 37 -3.80 36.46 27.42
N PRO A 38 -2.51 36.09 27.36
CA PRO A 38 -1.88 35.13 28.24
C PRO A 38 -1.20 35.77 29.45
N THR A 39 -0.79 34.95 30.43
CA THR A 39 0.09 35.37 31.51
C THR A 39 1.31 34.47 31.62
N ASN A 40 2.46 35.12 31.47
CA ASN A 40 3.75 35.01 32.20
C ASN A 40 4.50 33.67 32.18
N ALA A 41 5.71 33.60 31.61
CA ALA A 41 6.97 34.28 31.97
C ALA A 41 7.64 33.69 33.22
N THR A 42 8.75 32.98 33.01
CA THR A 42 9.91 32.97 33.90
C THR A 42 11.18 33.12 33.05
N GLN A 43 11.91 34.17 33.35
CA GLN A 43 13.24 34.56 32.86
C GLN A 43 14.35 34.01 33.77
N ALA A 44 15.59 34.19 33.29
CA ALA A 44 16.90 34.05 33.93
C ALA A 44 17.53 32.64 33.77
N GLN A 45 18.81 32.50 33.38
CA GLN A 45 19.94 33.40 33.64
C GLN A 45 21.08 33.19 32.64
N GLU A 46 21.88 34.25 32.47
CA GLU A 46 23.02 34.43 31.57
C GLU A 46 24.27 33.58 31.91
N ALA A 47 25.16 33.49 30.91
CA ALA A 47 26.51 32.91 30.89
C ALA A 47 27.52 33.74 31.75
N PRO A 48 28.84 33.40 31.86
CA PRO A 48 29.84 33.24 30.77
C PRO A 48 30.69 31.95 30.96
N GLY A 49 31.49 31.41 30.04
CA GLY A 49 32.31 31.92 28.95
C GLY A 49 33.72 31.32 29.10
N THR A 50 34.31 30.77 28.03
CA THR A 50 35.73 30.89 27.60
C THR A 50 36.05 29.89 26.48
N ASP A 51 36.49 30.46 25.35
CA ASP A 51 37.63 30.12 24.47
C ASP A 51 38.02 28.64 24.27
N GLY A 52 38.35 28.16 23.06
CA GLY A 52 38.66 28.80 21.78
C GLY A 52 39.48 27.81 20.93
N THR A 53 39.69 28.16 19.65
CA THR A 53 40.61 27.54 18.64
C THR A 53 40.18 26.15 18.12
N ASP A 54 40.15 25.79 16.84
CA ASP A 54 40.56 26.32 15.52
C ASP A 54 39.55 25.71 14.49
N GLY A 55 39.16 26.31 13.37
CA GLY A 55 39.97 26.91 12.33
C GLY A 55 40.19 25.91 11.19
N THR A 56 39.24 25.77 10.25
CA THR A 56 39.54 25.49 8.84
C THR A 56 38.33 25.72 7.93
N ASP A 57 38.45 26.76 7.11
CA ASP A 57 37.71 27.01 5.87
C ASP A 57 38.03 25.93 4.83
N ALA A 58 37.02 25.55 4.03
CA ALA A 58 37.19 25.34 2.59
C ALA A 58 35.84 25.27 1.85
N ALA A 59 35.55 26.38 1.19
CA ALA A 59 34.74 26.61 0.00
C ALA A 59 34.21 25.40 -0.82
N THR A 60 32.91 25.48 -1.10
CA THR A 60 32.27 25.45 -2.42
C THR A 60 33.06 24.87 -3.60
N VAL A 61 32.58 23.76 -4.18
CA VAL A 61 32.68 23.48 -5.63
C VAL A 61 31.35 22.92 -6.13
N ILE A 62 30.61 23.75 -6.86
CA ILE A 62 29.65 23.35 -7.89
C ILE A 62 30.44 23.34 -9.21
N SER A 63 30.37 22.26 -10.00
CA SER A 63 30.03 22.33 -11.44
C SER A 63 30.34 21.06 -12.25
N LEU A 64 29.37 20.78 -13.14
CA LEU A 64 29.47 20.30 -14.52
C LEU A 64 30.09 18.93 -14.83
N TRP A 65 29.19 17.96 -15.04
CA TRP A 65 29.35 16.95 -16.07
C TRP A 65 29.06 17.56 -17.45
N ARG A 66 30.11 17.74 -18.27
CA ARG A 66 30.00 17.81 -19.73
C ARG A 66 30.84 16.68 -20.33
N ARG A 67 30.20 15.89 -21.18
CA ARG A 67 30.84 14.90 -22.08
C ARG A 67 31.77 15.62 -23.07
N PRO A 68 32.71 14.87 -23.66
CA PRO A 68 32.49 14.55 -25.07
C PRO A 68 32.71 13.06 -25.40
N ALA A 69 32.05 12.64 -26.48
CA ALA A 69 32.31 11.42 -27.20
C ALA A 69 33.62 11.51 -27.99
N VAL A 70 34.16 10.33 -28.32
CA VAL A 70 34.91 9.91 -29.54
C VAL A 70 36.09 9.04 -29.13
N GLY A 71 36.18 7.84 -29.72
CA GLY A 71 37.42 7.07 -29.77
C GLY A 71 37.23 5.56 -29.75
N LEU A 72 37.06 4.96 -30.94
CA LEU A 72 37.37 3.55 -31.17
C LEU A 72 38.81 3.24 -30.71
N GLY A 73 39.01 2.08 -30.07
CA GLY A 73 40.33 1.55 -29.80
C GLY A 73 40.27 0.27 -28.97
N ALA A 74 40.28 -0.87 -29.66
CA ALA A 74 40.46 -2.17 -29.04
C ALA A 74 41.86 -2.26 -28.40
N LEU A 75 41.94 -2.72 -27.15
CA LEU A 75 43.06 -3.54 -26.68
C LEU A 75 42.67 -4.31 -25.42
N ALA A 76 42.87 -5.62 -25.49
CA ALA A 76 42.80 -6.51 -24.35
C ALA A 76 44.00 -6.26 -23.41
N ALA A 77 43.76 -6.29 -22.09
CA ALA A 77 44.78 -6.68 -21.14
C ALA A 77 44.13 -7.19 -19.85
N LEU A 78 44.30 -8.49 -19.66
CA LEU A 78 44.20 -9.25 -18.43
C LEU A 78 44.96 -8.51 -17.31
N LEU A 79 44.31 -8.25 -16.16
CA LEU A 79 45.04 -8.09 -14.90
C LEU A 79 44.31 -8.86 -13.81
N ALA A 80 44.79 -10.07 -13.56
CA ALA A 80 44.51 -10.80 -12.34
C ALA A 80 45.28 -10.12 -11.20
N VAL A 81 44.57 -9.64 -10.19
CA VAL A 81 45.16 -9.31 -8.89
C VAL A 81 44.66 -10.34 -7.89
N THR A 82 45.51 -11.33 -7.65
CA THR A 82 45.51 -12.15 -6.44
C THR A 82 46.02 -11.32 -5.28
N ILE A 83 45.17 -11.05 -4.30
CA ILE A 83 45.60 -10.77 -2.92
C ILE A 83 44.89 -11.80 -2.04
N GLY A 84 45.64 -12.86 -1.70
CA GLY A 84 45.38 -13.65 -0.50
C GLY A 84 45.95 -12.95 0.72
N GLY A 85 45.33 -13.13 1.88
CA GLY A 85 45.86 -12.58 3.13
C GLY A 85 44.86 -12.52 4.27
N THR A 86 44.54 -13.69 4.80
CA THR A 86 44.12 -14.01 6.17
C THR A 86 44.14 -12.86 7.21
N ALA A 87 43.00 -12.63 7.86
CA ALA A 87 42.94 -12.20 9.26
C ALA A 87 41.72 -12.84 9.95
N LEU A 88 42.02 -13.88 10.72
CA LEU A 88 41.16 -14.53 11.71
C LEU A 88 41.45 -13.87 13.07
N ALA A 89 40.42 -13.36 13.75
CA ALA A 89 40.32 -12.98 15.19
C ALA A 89 39.40 -11.74 15.31
N ALA A 90 38.44 -11.60 16.21
CA ALA A 90 37.93 -12.44 17.28
C ALA A 90 36.46 -11.99 17.49
N MET A 91 35.51 -12.91 17.37
CA MET A 91 34.12 -12.62 17.76
C MET A 91 34.02 -12.72 19.28
N ARG A 92 33.68 -11.61 19.93
CA ARG A 92 33.22 -11.60 21.32
C ARG A 92 31.82 -12.22 21.39
N PRO A 93 31.50 -13.01 22.43
CA PRO A 93 30.15 -13.53 22.61
C PRO A 93 29.20 -12.35 22.89
N VAL A 94 28.08 -12.32 22.18
CA VAL A 94 26.93 -11.47 22.51
C VAL A 94 26.24 -12.08 23.71
N GLU A 95 26.25 -11.37 24.83
CA GLU A 95 25.44 -11.68 26.01
C GLU A 95 23.95 -11.67 25.64
N ALA A 96 23.25 -12.72 26.05
CA ALA A 96 21.80 -12.82 25.91
C ALA A 96 21.13 -11.76 26.79
N PRO A 97 20.09 -11.06 26.31
CA PRO A 97 19.31 -10.19 27.18
C PRO A 97 18.60 -11.01 28.25
N GLU A 98 18.82 -10.64 29.50
CA GLU A 98 18.11 -11.12 30.68
C GLU A 98 16.59 -11.07 30.47
N GLN A 99 15.94 -12.18 30.77
CA GLN A 99 14.49 -12.28 30.86
C GLN A 99 14.03 -11.51 32.09
N ASN A 100 13.27 -10.44 31.89
CA ASN A 100 12.56 -9.71 32.94
C ASN A 100 11.35 -10.56 33.42
N PRO A 101 11.33 -11.11 34.65
CA PRO A 101 10.21 -11.89 35.16
C PRO A 101 9.27 -10.96 35.93
N GLY A 102 8.32 -10.34 35.23
CA GLY A 102 7.48 -9.35 35.88
C GLY A 102 6.30 -8.85 35.06
N ASN A 103 5.41 -9.73 34.62
CA ASN A 103 4.00 -9.39 34.43
C ASN A 103 3.14 -10.66 34.41
N PRO A 104 2.19 -10.85 35.35
CA PRO A 104 1.22 -11.92 35.25
C PRO A 104 0.25 -11.67 34.08
N PRO A 105 -0.24 -12.72 33.40
CA PRO A 105 -1.23 -12.56 32.33
C PRO A 105 -2.54 -12.02 32.90
N ALA A 106 -3.10 -11.01 32.21
CA ALA A 106 -4.45 -10.53 32.46
C ALA A 106 -5.45 -11.68 32.31
N ALA A 107 -6.22 -11.92 33.37
CA ALA A 107 -7.30 -12.89 33.39
C ALA A 107 -8.38 -12.50 32.37
N VAL A 108 -8.66 -13.41 31.44
CA VAL A 108 -9.84 -13.34 30.58
C VAL A 108 -11.05 -13.66 31.45
N ALA A 109 -11.91 -12.66 31.67
CA ALA A 109 -13.18 -12.86 32.34
C ALA A 109 -14.09 -13.76 31.48
N ALA A 110 -14.57 -14.85 32.08
CA ALA A 110 -15.60 -15.71 31.49
C ALA A 110 -16.94 -14.94 31.40
N PRO A 111 -17.74 -15.14 30.34
CA PRO A 111 -19.10 -14.60 30.30
C PRO A 111 -20.02 -15.40 31.23
N SER A 112 -20.77 -14.66 32.07
CA SER A 112 -21.82 -15.22 32.92
C SER A 112 -22.99 -15.80 32.11
N PRO A 113 -23.61 -16.89 32.57
CA PRO A 113 -24.73 -17.54 31.89
C PRO A 113 -26.05 -16.84 32.21
N GLY A 114 -26.87 -16.60 31.19
CA GLY A 114 -28.27 -16.25 31.38
C GLY A 114 -28.76 -15.11 30.51
N GLN A 115 -29.12 -15.41 29.27
CA GLN A 115 -30.26 -14.77 28.63
C GLN A 115 -30.84 -15.70 27.56
N ALA A 116 -32.13 -15.97 27.71
CA ALA A 116 -32.90 -16.88 26.91
C ALA A 116 -33.10 -16.36 25.47
N ALA A 117 -33.15 -17.29 24.54
CA ALA A 117 -33.48 -17.07 23.14
C ALA A 117 -34.94 -16.61 22.95
N PRO A 118 -35.22 -15.72 21.99
CA PRO A 118 -36.49 -15.72 21.30
C PRO A 118 -36.42 -16.53 20.00
N THR A 119 -37.52 -17.21 19.76
CA THR A 119 -37.82 -18.20 18.73
C THR A 119 -37.84 -17.65 17.30
N SER A 120 -37.48 -18.55 16.38
CA SER A 120 -37.53 -18.43 14.93
C SER A 120 -38.91 -18.06 14.38
N ALA A 121 -38.93 -17.19 13.37
CA ALA A 121 -39.93 -17.19 12.31
C ALA A 121 -39.24 -17.01 10.94
N THR A 122 -39.61 -17.93 10.07
CA THR A 122 -39.30 -18.18 8.66
C THR A 122 -39.19 -16.97 7.73
N GLY A 123 -38.28 -17.05 6.76
CA GLY A 123 -38.27 -16.20 5.56
C GLY A 123 -37.07 -16.49 4.66
N ASP A 124 -37.30 -17.28 3.61
CA ASP A 124 -36.37 -17.69 2.55
C ASP A 124 -35.61 -16.54 1.89
N SER A 125 -34.33 -16.75 1.58
CA SER A 125 -33.81 -16.70 0.19
C SER A 125 -32.31 -17.04 0.11
N ASP A 126 -32.09 -18.14 -0.58
CA ASP A 126 -30.91 -18.60 -1.32
C ASP A 126 -29.61 -17.77 -1.35
N GLY A 127 -28.52 -18.49 -1.05
CA GLY A 127 -27.15 -18.09 -1.34
C GLY A 127 -26.10 -19.01 -0.72
N SER A 128 -26.42 -20.29 -0.54
CA SER A 128 -25.47 -21.29 -0.03
C SER A 128 -24.52 -21.71 -1.15
N ASN A 129 -23.22 -21.47 -0.99
CA ASN A 129 -22.22 -22.26 -1.69
C ASN A 129 -21.13 -22.68 -0.70
N ASN A 130 -21.48 -23.65 0.14
CA ASN A 130 -20.53 -24.55 0.77
C ASN A 130 -20.78 -25.95 0.19
N GLY A 131 -19.95 -26.34 -0.79
CA GLY A 131 -19.99 -27.64 -1.41
C GLY A 131 -18.58 -28.20 -1.56
N SER A 132 -18.13 -28.92 -0.53
CA SER A 132 -17.21 -30.04 -0.76
C SER A 132 -17.94 -31.06 -1.62
N ASN A 133 -17.55 -31.21 -2.89
CA ASN A 133 -17.84 -32.41 -3.67
C ASN A 133 -16.63 -32.75 -4.56
N ASN A 134 -15.98 -33.86 -4.22
CA ASN A 134 -15.31 -34.70 -5.20
C ASN A 134 -16.36 -35.15 -6.23
N GLY A 135 -16.21 -34.78 -7.49
CA GLY A 135 -17.03 -35.32 -8.58
C GLY A 135 -16.97 -34.50 -9.86
N ALA A 136 -16.32 -35.07 -10.88
CA ALA A 136 -16.19 -34.59 -12.26
C ALA A 136 -15.24 -33.39 -12.49
N VAL A 137 -13.94 -33.69 -12.52
CA VAL A 137 -12.99 -32.94 -13.35
C VAL A 137 -13.45 -33.04 -14.80
N ASP A 138 -13.70 -31.90 -15.44
CA ASP A 138 -13.76 -31.80 -16.89
C ASP A 138 -12.42 -32.31 -17.47
N PRO A 139 -12.40 -33.39 -18.27
CA PRO A 139 -11.16 -33.98 -18.75
C PRO A 139 -10.37 -33.10 -19.74
N TRP A 140 -10.86 -31.90 -20.08
CA TRP A 140 -10.23 -31.00 -21.06
C TRP A 140 -9.78 -29.64 -20.52
N VAL A 141 -9.92 -29.37 -19.22
CA VAL A 141 -9.26 -28.22 -18.59
C VAL A 141 -8.18 -28.77 -17.68
N SER A 142 -6.94 -28.79 -18.16
CA SER A 142 -5.80 -29.03 -17.28
C SER A 142 -5.92 -28.07 -16.09
N PRO A 143 -5.84 -28.55 -14.83
CA PRO A 143 -5.78 -27.64 -13.69
C PRO A 143 -4.68 -26.62 -13.98
N PRO A 144 -4.86 -25.34 -13.60
CA PRO A 144 -3.85 -24.33 -13.87
C PRO A 144 -2.51 -24.88 -13.39
N LEU A 145 -1.53 -24.94 -14.30
CA LEU A 145 -0.23 -25.60 -14.10
C LEU A 145 0.52 -25.09 -12.84
N TYR A 146 0.07 -23.98 -12.25
CA TYR A 146 0.65 -23.32 -11.08
C TYR A 146 -0.45 -22.88 -10.10
N ASP A 147 -0.74 -23.71 -9.09
CA ASP A 147 -1.69 -23.39 -8.01
C ASP A 147 -0.95 -22.88 -6.74
N SER A 148 -1.15 -21.60 -6.43
CA SER A 148 -0.68 -20.97 -5.18
C SER A 148 -1.57 -21.29 -3.98
N GLY A 149 -2.65 -22.06 -4.16
CA GLY A 149 -3.66 -22.37 -3.16
C GLY A 149 -4.75 -21.29 -3.08
N ARG A 150 -5.44 -21.22 -1.93
CA ARG A 150 -6.52 -20.25 -1.71
C ARG A 150 -6.12 -19.21 -0.68
N ILE A 151 -6.55 -17.98 -0.94
CA ILE A 151 -6.55 -16.93 0.06
C ILE A 151 -7.59 -17.26 1.15
N GLY A 152 -7.23 -17.09 2.42
CA GLY A 152 -8.19 -17.19 3.52
C GLY A 152 -9.17 -16.02 3.53
N HIS A 153 -10.10 -16.01 4.51
CA HIS A 153 -10.99 -14.87 4.76
C HIS A 153 -10.20 -13.67 5.32
N TRP A 154 -9.60 -12.89 4.44
CA TRP A 154 -8.73 -11.77 4.81
C TRP A 154 -9.45 -10.69 5.61
N GLN A 155 -10.77 -10.54 5.45
CA GLN A 155 -11.58 -9.60 6.24
C GLN A 155 -11.62 -9.93 7.74
N ARG A 156 -11.12 -11.09 8.16
CA ARG A 156 -10.96 -11.45 9.59
C ARG A 156 -9.55 -11.22 10.13
N MET A 157 -8.64 -10.74 9.28
CA MET A 157 -7.25 -10.48 9.65
C MET A 157 -7.08 -9.03 10.11
N GLY A 158 -5.90 -8.70 10.66
CA GLY A 158 -5.60 -7.38 11.16
C GLY A 158 -5.71 -6.29 10.09
N HIS A 159 -6.48 -5.24 10.41
CA HIS A 159 -6.68 -4.03 9.63
C HIS A 159 -6.25 -2.84 10.48
N GLU A 160 -5.47 -1.94 9.89
CA GLU A 160 -5.17 -0.65 10.49
C GLU A 160 -5.32 0.42 9.41
N HIS A 161 -5.94 1.53 9.80
CA HIS A 161 -6.08 2.69 8.94
C HIS A 161 -5.88 3.96 9.76
N SER A 162 -5.56 5.04 9.05
CA SER A 162 -5.45 6.37 9.64
C SER A 162 -6.81 6.87 10.12
N PRO A 163 -6.84 7.70 11.17
CA PRO A 163 -8.05 8.45 11.50
C PRO A 163 -8.39 9.41 10.35
N GLU A 164 -9.68 9.70 10.18
CA GLU A 164 -10.19 10.57 9.12
C GLU A 164 -9.50 11.94 9.05
N GLN A 165 -9.10 12.51 10.18
CA GLN A 165 -8.36 13.79 10.23
C GLN A 165 -6.99 13.71 9.55
N ALA A 166 -6.30 12.58 9.64
CA ALA A 166 -5.04 12.37 8.93
C ALA A 166 -5.27 12.19 7.42
N GLU A 167 -6.34 11.49 7.03
CA GLU A 167 -6.77 11.38 5.63
C GLU A 167 -7.12 12.75 5.04
N GLN A 168 -7.87 13.57 5.76
CA GLN A 168 -8.20 14.94 5.34
C GLN A 168 -6.95 15.81 5.18
N ARG A 169 -5.99 15.73 6.12
CA ARG A 169 -4.72 16.47 6.05
C ARG A 169 -3.87 16.01 4.86
N ALA A 170 -3.82 14.71 4.57
CA ALA A 170 -3.15 14.21 3.38
C ALA A 170 -3.87 14.68 2.10
N GLY A 171 -5.19 14.50 2.01
CA GLY A 171 -5.98 14.83 0.82
C GLY A 171 -5.98 16.32 0.44
N THR A 172 -5.84 17.22 1.43
CA THR A 172 -5.79 18.68 1.19
C THR A 172 -4.37 19.22 1.02
N SER A 173 -3.34 18.41 1.27
CA SER A 173 -1.95 18.83 1.14
C SER A 173 -1.43 18.59 -0.28
N ALA A 174 -0.78 19.59 -0.87
CA ALA A 174 -0.07 19.43 -2.14
C ALA A 174 1.01 18.34 -2.11
N ARG A 175 1.52 17.99 -0.91
CA ARG A 175 2.54 16.96 -0.69
C ARG A 175 2.00 15.70 0.01
N GLY A 176 0.68 15.60 0.17
CA GLY A 176 0.03 14.49 0.86
C GLY A 176 0.30 13.14 0.19
N VAL A 177 0.36 12.08 0.99
CA VAL A 177 0.59 10.71 0.54
C VAL A 177 -0.41 9.76 1.19
N SER A 178 -1.00 8.87 0.40
CA SER A 178 -1.72 7.70 0.92
C SER A 178 -0.88 6.45 0.71
N LEU A 179 -0.54 5.76 1.81
CA LEU A 179 0.08 4.43 1.79
C LEU A 179 -1.03 3.38 1.85
N LEU A 180 -1.19 2.58 0.80
CA LEU A 180 -2.28 1.63 0.68
C LEU A 180 -1.76 0.23 0.38
N GLY A 181 -2.23 -0.80 1.07
CA GLY A 181 -1.62 -2.12 0.86
C GLY A 181 -2.10 -3.28 1.71
N ASP A 182 -1.31 -4.34 1.66
CA ASP A 182 -1.56 -5.60 2.36
C ASP A 182 -0.60 -5.79 3.56
N SER A 183 -0.32 -7.04 3.94
CA SER A 183 0.59 -7.38 5.04
C SER A 183 2.05 -6.94 4.81
N SER A 184 2.42 -6.64 3.56
CA SER A 184 3.70 -6.03 3.21
C SER A 184 3.75 -4.58 3.67
N LEU A 185 2.67 -3.81 3.46
CA LEU A 185 2.58 -2.45 3.97
C LEU A 185 2.53 -2.41 5.49
N THR A 186 1.80 -3.33 6.13
CA THR A 186 1.78 -3.44 7.60
C THR A 186 3.20 -3.44 8.18
N ARG A 187 4.15 -4.12 7.51
CA ARG A 187 5.55 -4.21 7.95
C ARG A 187 6.41 -3.03 7.51
N ALA A 188 6.24 -2.58 6.27
CA ALA A 188 7.08 -1.52 5.70
C ALA A 188 6.68 -0.10 6.14
N ARG A 189 5.46 0.07 6.68
CA ARG A 189 4.90 1.40 7.03
C ARG A 189 5.82 2.24 7.93
N PRO A 190 6.40 1.74 9.04
CA PRO A 190 7.25 2.57 9.90
C PRO A 190 8.47 3.14 9.16
N ASP A 191 9.15 2.32 8.34
CA ASP A 191 10.29 2.75 7.53
C ASP A 191 9.87 3.71 6.41
N LEU A 192 8.70 3.49 5.80
CA LEU A 192 8.13 4.39 4.78
C LEU A 192 7.76 5.76 5.33
N VAL A 193 7.07 5.80 6.47
CA VAL A 193 6.70 7.07 7.13
C VAL A 193 7.96 7.85 7.49
N LYS A 194 9.00 7.18 8.00
CA LYS A 194 10.29 7.81 8.26
C LYS A 194 10.93 8.36 6.98
N ALA A 195 10.90 7.60 5.89
CA ALA A 195 11.52 7.97 4.62
C ALA A 195 10.75 9.05 3.84
N LEU A 196 9.51 9.36 4.23
CA LEU A 196 8.70 10.45 3.67
C LEU A 196 8.86 11.78 4.40
N ASP A 197 9.70 11.82 5.45
CA ASP A 197 10.24 13.01 6.11
C ASP A 197 9.25 14.18 6.27
N GLY A 198 8.31 14.04 7.20
CA GLY A 198 7.39 15.11 7.59
C GLY A 198 6.25 15.40 6.60
N ARG A 199 6.17 14.69 5.46
CA ARG A 199 4.99 14.78 4.58
C ARG A 199 3.72 14.34 5.34
N PRO A 200 2.55 14.97 5.07
CA PRO A 200 1.28 14.46 5.56
C PRO A 200 0.99 13.08 4.97
N VAL A 201 0.97 12.06 5.82
CA VAL A 201 0.72 10.68 5.43
C VAL A 201 -0.60 10.20 6.01
N ALA A 202 -1.42 9.60 5.16
CA ALA A 202 -2.48 8.69 5.54
C ALA A 202 -2.09 7.27 5.14
N TYR A 203 -2.61 6.28 5.83
CA TYR A 203 -2.38 4.88 5.50
C TYR A 203 -3.64 4.05 5.71
N ASP A 204 -3.78 2.99 4.92
CA ASP A 204 -4.74 1.93 5.12
C ASP A 204 -4.10 0.60 4.65
N HIS A 205 -3.96 -0.34 5.58
CA HIS A 205 -3.46 -1.67 5.25
C HIS A 205 -4.23 -2.77 5.97
N TRP A 206 -4.48 -3.85 5.25
CA TRP A 206 -5.23 -4.99 5.77
C TRP A 206 -4.50 -6.28 5.41
N ASN A 207 -4.11 -7.04 6.43
CA ASN A 207 -3.38 -8.29 6.22
C ASN A 207 -4.20 -9.25 5.35
N GLY A 208 -3.52 -9.86 4.37
CA GLY A 208 -4.18 -10.76 3.42
C GLY A 208 -5.07 -10.06 2.40
N ARG A 209 -5.17 -8.72 2.36
CA ARG A 209 -6.02 -8.05 1.37
C ARG A 209 -5.47 -8.22 -0.05
N PRO A 210 -6.29 -8.67 -1.01
CA PRO A 210 -5.97 -8.62 -2.44
C PRO A 210 -6.20 -7.22 -3.01
N THR A 211 -5.67 -6.95 -4.20
CA THR A 211 -5.66 -5.62 -4.80
C THR A 211 -7.05 -4.99 -4.91
N HIS A 212 -8.12 -5.75 -5.22
CA HIS A 212 -9.46 -5.18 -5.36
C HIS A 212 -9.92 -4.41 -4.10
N GLY A 213 -9.63 -4.94 -2.91
CA GLY A 213 -9.99 -4.28 -1.66
C GLY A 213 -9.16 -3.01 -1.41
N THR A 214 -7.92 -2.96 -1.92
CA THR A 214 -7.12 -1.72 -1.90
C THR A 214 -7.73 -0.67 -2.82
N VAL A 215 -8.17 -1.05 -4.02
CA VAL A 215 -8.81 -0.14 -4.98
C VAL A 215 -10.16 0.37 -4.46
N ASP A 216 -10.89 -0.44 -3.70
CA ASP A 216 -12.13 0.00 -3.03
C ASP A 216 -11.87 1.13 -2.03
N VAL A 217 -10.76 1.08 -1.28
CA VAL A 217 -10.35 2.18 -0.39
C VAL A 217 -9.99 3.43 -1.18
N VAL A 218 -9.28 3.30 -2.31
CA VAL A 218 -8.99 4.44 -3.20
C VAL A 218 -10.28 5.12 -3.67
N ALA A 219 -11.26 4.32 -4.11
CA ALA A 219 -12.56 4.82 -4.54
C ALA A 219 -13.31 5.54 -3.40
N ALA A 220 -13.28 4.99 -2.18
CA ALA A 220 -13.91 5.61 -1.02
C ALA A 220 -13.26 6.94 -0.63
N LEU A 221 -11.92 7.02 -0.66
CA LEU A 221 -11.19 8.26 -0.41
C LEU A 221 -11.48 9.32 -1.47
N ASP A 222 -11.56 8.95 -2.75
CA ASP A 222 -11.89 9.88 -3.84
C ASP A 222 -13.32 10.41 -3.72
N GLY A 223 -14.30 9.52 -3.49
CA GLY A 223 -15.69 9.90 -3.26
C GLY A 223 -15.88 10.83 -2.05
N ALA A 224 -15.04 10.67 -1.03
CA ALA A 224 -15.01 11.56 0.14
C ALA A 224 -14.16 12.82 -0.05
N LYS A 225 -13.57 13.05 -1.23
CA LYS A 225 -12.63 14.16 -1.53
C LYS A 225 -11.42 14.22 -0.59
N ARG A 226 -10.93 13.05 -0.17
CA ARG A 226 -9.79 12.85 0.73
C ARG A 226 -8.60 12.14 0.05
N LEU A 227 -8.72 11.80 -1.23
CA LEU A 227 -7.64 11.14 -1.98
C LEU A 227 -6.53 12.15 -2.33
N PRO A 228 -5.29 11.97 -1.82
CA PRO A 228 -4.18 12.89 -2.07
C PRO A 228 -3.61 12.75 -3.49
N ASN A 229 -2.70 13.66 -3.84
CA ASN A 229 -2.03 13.68 -5.15
C ASN A 229 -1.00 12.55 -5.33
N THR A 230 -0.54 11.90 -4.26
CA THR A 230 0.42 10.80 -4.32
C THR A 230 -0.16 9.56 -3.66
N LEU A 231 -0.24 8.46 -4.41
CA LEU A 231 -0.64 7.15 -3.93
C LEU A 231 0.57 6.21 -3.95
N VAL A 232 0.81 5.50 -2.86
CA VAL A 232 1.85 4.46 -2.78
C VAL A 232 1.19 3.13 -2.46
N LEU A 233 1.33 2.18 -3.37
CA LEU A 233 0.67 0.89 -3.31
C LEU A 233 1.66 -0.24 -3.03
N LEU A 234 1.49 -0.87 -1.88
CA LEU A 234 2.11 -2.15 -1.52
C LEU A 234 1.00 -3.19 -1.45
N SER A 235 0.36 -3.44 -2.60
CA SER A 235 -0.74 -4.37 -2.78
C SER A 235 -0.45 -5.25 -4.00
N GLY A 236 -0.85 -6.52 -3.93
CA GLY A 236 -0.59 -7.50 -4.98
C GLY A 236 -0.10 -8.85 -4.47
N SER A 237 0.44 -8.92 -3.24
CA SER A 237 1.05 -10.17 -2.75
C SER A 237 0.03 -11.29 -2.62
N ASN A 238 -1.22 -10.94 -2.34
CA ASN A 238 -2.33 -11.89 -2.24
C ASN A 238 -3.04 -12.15 -3.59
N ASP A 239 -2.69 -11.43 -4.64
CA ASP A 239 -3.20 -11.70 -5.98
C ASP A 239 -2.50 -12.92 -6.61
N VAL A 240 -1.44 -13.46 -5.99
CA VAL A 240 -0.83 -14.74 -6.43
C VAL A 240 -1.81 -15.90 -6.37
N PHE A 241 -2.84 -15.83 -5.52
CA PHE A 241 -3.91 -16.82 -5.46
C PHE A 241 -4.93 -16.68 -6.60
N PHE A 242 -4.98 -15.53 -7.28
CA PHE A 242 -5.84 -15.28 -8.44
C PHE A 242 -5.24 -14.19 -9.36
N PRO A 243 -4.17 -14.50 -10.13
CA PRO A 243 -3.41 -13.45 -10.81
C PRO A 243 -4.19 -12.67 -11.87
N ALA A 244 -5.16 -13.33 -12.50
CA ALA A 244 -6.02 -12.69 -13.51
C ALA A 244 -6.86 -11.53 -12.94
N GLY A 245 -7.01 -11.44 -11.62
CA GLY A 245 -7.75 -10.36 -10.96
C GLY A 245 -7.00 -9.03 -10.91
N LEU A 246 -5.67 -9.02 -11.08
CA LEU A 246 -4.87 -7.80 -10.90
C LEU A 246 -5.11 -6.77 -12.01
N ALA A 247 -5.02 -7.17 -13.28
CA ALA A 247 -5.06 -6.24 -14.42
C ALA A 247 -6.33 -5.35 -14.46
N PRO A 248 -7.56 -5.87 -14.23
CA PRO A 248 -8.74 -5.02 -14.14
C PRO A 248 -8.69 -4.01 -12.99
N GLN A 249 -8.03 -4.35 -11.88
CA GLN A 249 -7.90 -3.46 -10.72
C GLN A 249 -6.85 -2.36 -10.96
N ILE A 250 -5.80 -2.64 -11.75
CA ILE A 250 -4.85 -1.60 -12.18
C ILE A 250 -5.59 -0.53 -12.99
N GLU A 251 -6.34 -0.92 -14.02
CA GLU A 251 -7.08 0.02 -14.87
C GLU A 251 -8.15 0.80 -14.09
N ARG A 252 -8.87 0.12 -13.19
CA ARG A 252 -9.83 0.79 -12.29
C ARG A 252 -9.16 1.83 -11.41
N LEU A 253 -8.01 1.51 -10.82
CA LEU A 253 -7.27 2.45 -9.99
C LEU A 253 -6.77 3.65 -10.80
N MET A 254 -6.18 3.42 -11.97
CA MET A 254 -5.68 4.52 -12.81
C MET A 254 -6.83 5.43 -13.29
N THR A 255 -8.01 4.87 -13.53
CA THR A 255 -9.23 5.65 -13.82
C THR A 255 -9.62 6.57 -12.66
N ILE A 256 -9.60 6.07 -11.42
CA ILE A 256 -9.93 6.87 -10.23
C ILE A 256 -8.85 7.92 -9.95
N ALA A 257 -7.58 7.53 -10.09
CA ALA A 257 -6.45 8.43 -9.87
C ALA A 257 -6.47 9.61 -10.85
N GLY A 258 -6.89 9.36 -12.10
CA GLY A 258 -6.81 10.34 -13.19
C GLY A 258 -5.36 10.58 -13.60
N PRO A 259 -5.12 11.43 -14.62
CA PRO A 259 -3.77 11.69 -15.13
C PRO A 259 -2.91 12.56 -14.20
N ASP A 260 -3.53 13.32 -13.30
CA ASP A 260 -2.85 14.36 -12.51
C ASP A 260 -2.19 13.84 -11.23
N ARG A 261 -2.63 12.66 -10.73
CA ARG A 261 -2.08 12.06 -9.52
C ARG A 261 -0.89 11.18 -9.83
N THR A 262 0.10 11.18 -8.96
CA THR A 262 1.23 10.24 -9.00
C THR A 262 0.85 8.94 -8.32
N VAL A 263 0.94 7.82 -9.04
CA VAL A 263 0.75 6.48 -8.49
C VAL A 263 2.10 5.77 -8.48
N VAL A 264 2.59 5.42 -7.29
CA VAL A 264 3.76 4.55 -7.12
C VAL A 264 3.27 3.16 -6.72
N TRP A 265 3.51 2.15 -7.55
CA TRP A 265 3.05 0.78 -7.27
C TRP A 265 4.25 -0.18 -7.20
N VAL A 266 4.35 -0.86 -6.07
CA VAL A 266 5.38 -1.88 -5.83
C VAL A 266 4.93 -3.22 -6.38
N THR A 267 5.75 -3.84 -7.23
CA THR A 267 5.49 -5.21 -7.71
C THR A 267 5.54 -6.20 -6.54
N PRO A 268 4.57 -7.12 -6.39
CA PRO A 268 4.60 -8.09 -5.31
C PRO A 268 5.70 -9.14 -5.51
N TYR A 269 6.28 -9.64 -4.42
CA TYR A 269 7.13 -10.83 -4.44
C TYR A 269 6.58 -11.88 -3.49
N VAL A 270 6.29 -13.07 -4.01
CA VAL A 270 5.93 -14.24 -3.21
C VAL A 270 6.65 -15.47 -3.76
N LYS A 271 7.22 -16.26 -2.87
CA LYS A 271 7.85 -17.56 -3.11
C LYS A 271 7.83 -18.39 -1.83
N ARG A 272 6.63 -18.75 -1.34
CA ARG A 272 6.51 -19.48 -0.07
C ARG A 272 7.08 -20.89 -0.25
N PRO A 273 7.78 -21.46 0.74
CA PRO A 273 8.42 -22.77 0.59
C PRO A 273 7.49 -23.90 0.12
N ARG A 274 6.20 -23.86 0.53
CA ARG A 274 5.20 -24.87 0.17
C ARG A 274 4.69 -24.76 -1.29
N HIS A 275 4.79 -23.58 -1.90
CA HIS A 275 4.23 -23.27 -3.22
C HIS A 275 5.24 -22.52 -4.10
N ALA A 276 6.55 -22.76 -3.91
CA ALA A 276 7.60 -21.89 -4.42
C ALA A 276 7.50 -21.65 -5.94
N ASP A 277 7.32 -22.70 -6.73
CA ASP A 277 7.27 -22.60 -8.20
C ASP A 277 6.00 -21.87 -8.67
N ALA A 278 4.85 -22.18 -8.07
CA ALA A 278 3.58 -21.53 -8.42
C ALA A 278 3.56 -20.06 -8.00
N ASP A 279 4.04 -19.75 -6.80
CA ASP A 279 4.15 -18.39 -6.29
C ASP A 279 5.13 -17.55 -7.11
N GLU A 280 6.29 -18.11 -7.50
CA GLU A 280 7.25 -17.39 -8.32
C GLU A 280 6.69 -17.15 -9.74
N HIS A 281 6.04 -18.15 -10.33
CA HIS A 281 5.37 -17.99 -11.63
C HIS A 281 4.32 -16.88 -11.57
N ASN A 282 3.45 -16.91 -10.56
CA ASN A 282 2.40 -15.92 -10.37
C ASN A 282 2.98 -14.54 -10.04
N THR A 283 4.05 -14.47 -9.25
CA THR A 283 4.82 -13.22 -8.99
C THR A 283 5.31 -12.58 -10.28
N ARG A 284 5.93 -13.35 -11.19
CA ARG A 284 6.42 -12.83 -12.48
C ARG A 284 5.27 -12.30 -13.33
N ARG A 285 4.15 -13.03 -13.39
CA ARG A 285 2.95 -12.57 -14.11
C ARG A 285 2.40 -11.24 -13.56
N LEU A 286 2.23 -11.12 -12.24
CA LEU A 286 1.72 -9.90 -11.61
C LEU A 286 2.65 -8.70 -11.85
N ARG A 287 3.96 -8.94 -11.80
CA ARG A 287 4.98 -7.95 -12.16
C ARG A 287 4.81 -7.49 -13.61
N ASP A 288 4.70 -8.43 -14.55
CA ASP A 288 4.59 -8.10 -15.98
C ASP A 288 3.30 -7.31 -16.28
N ASP A 289 2.18 -7.64 -15.62
CA ASP A 289 0.94 -6.88 -15.72
C ASP A 289 1.11 -5.41 -15.26
N LEU A 290 1.82 -5.18 -14.15
CA LEU A 290 2.13 -3.83 -13.65
C LEU A 290 3.06 -3.06 -14.58
N LEU A 291 4.12 -3.70 -15.09
CA LEU A 291 5.05 -3.07 -16.02
C LEU A 291 4.37 -2.72 -17.34
N ALA A 292 3.51 -3.60 -17.86
CA ALA A 292 2.72 -3.34 -19.05
C ALA A 292 1.74 -2.17 -18.84
N ALA A 293 1.14 -2.04 -17.64
CA ALA A 293 0.30 -0.90 -17.32
C ALA A 293 1.10 0.41 -17.19
N ALA A 294 2.28 0.39 -16.57
CA ALA A 294 3.15 1.56 -16.46
C ALA A 294 3.60 2.10 -17.83
N ALA A 295 3.73 1.22 -18.84
CA ALA A 295 3.99 1.64 -20.22
C ALA A 295 2.81 2.38 -20.86
N LYS A 296 1.57 2.17 -20.37
CA LYS A 296 0.35 2.81 -20.88
C LYS A 296 -0.02 4.08 -20.10
N HIS A 297 0.31 4.12 -18.81
CA HIS A 297 -0.09 5.17 -17.87
C HIS A 297 1.15 5.94 -17.38
N PRO A 298 1.46 7.13 -17.94
CA PRO A 298 2.69 7.87 -17.62
C PRO A 298 2.82 8.28 -16.16
N ASN A 299 1.70 8.38 -15.43
CA ASN A 299 1.64 8.73 -14.02
C ASN A 299 1.67 7.50 -13.08
N LEU A 300 1.82 6.29 -13.63
CA LEU A 300 2.08 5.06 -12.88
C LEU A 300 3.58 4.74 -12.88
N HIS A 301 4.21 4.90 -11.72
CA HIS A 301 5.61 4.58 -11.49
C HIS A 301 5.74 3.24 -10.75
N VAL A 302 6.39 2.27 -11.38
CA VAL A 302 6.59 0.96 -10.77
C VAL A 302 7.92 0.93 -9.99
N VAL A 303 7.85 0.42 -8.75
CA VAL A 303 9.00 -0.05 -7.99
C VAL A 303 9.08 -1.56 -8.16
N ASP A 304 10.07 -2.01 -8.94
CA ASP A 304 10.23 -3.43 -9.29
C ASP A 304 10.92 -4.23 -8.16
N TRP A 305 10.24 -4.32 -7.03
CA TRP A 305 10.67 -5.09 -5.87
C TRP A 305 10.82 -6.58 -6.17
N ALA A 306 9.97 -7.13 -7.05
CA ALA A 306 10.00 -8.52 -7.44
C ALA A 306 11.33 -8.86 -8.12
N GLU A 307 11.73 -8.07 -9.12
CA GLU A 307 13.03 -8.26 -9.77
C GLU A 307 14.19 -8.00 -8.83
N HIS A 308 14.10 -6.95 -7.98
CA HIS A 308 15.13 -6.66 -6.97
C HIS A 308 15.42 -7.88 -6.09
N VAL A 309 14.39 -8.57 -5.62
CA VAL A 309 14.55 -9.79 -4.80
C VAL A 309 15.00 -10.97 -5.65
N LEU A 310 14.39 -11.21 -6.82
CA LEU A 310 14.71 -12.34 -7.70
C LEU A 310 16.16 -12.33 -8.20
N ALA A 311 16.74 -11.14 -8.41
CA ALA A 311 18.12 -10.98 -8.83
C ALA A 311 19.15 -11.36 -7.74
N LEU A 312 18.73 -11.52 -6.49
CA LEU A 312 19.61 -11.91 -5.39
C LEU A 312 19.83 -13.43 -5.37
N PRO A 313 21.01 -13.90 -4.90
CA PRO A 313 21.20 -15.30 -4.52
C PRO A 313 20.18 -15.74 -3.47
N ALA A 314 19.92 -17.05 -3.36
CA ALA A 314 18.94 -17.60 -2.41
C ALA A 314 19.14 -17.12 -0.95
N ALA A 315 20.39 -16.96 -0.50
CA ALA A 315 20.69 -16.42 0.83
C ALA A 315 20.26 -14.94 0.97
N GLY A 316 20.39 -14.15 -0.08
CA GLY A 316 19.91 -12.77 -0.13
C GLY A 316 18.38 -12.70 -0.16
N GLN A 317 17.74 -13.55 -0.98
CA GLN A 317 16.28 -13.68 -1.00
C GLN A 317 15.75 -14.02 0.39
N LYS A 318 16.32 -15.03 1.07
CA LYS A 318 15.94 -15.41 2.43
C LYS A 318 16.19 -14.31 3.47
N ARG A 319 17.23 -13.50 3.29
CA ARG A 319 17.51 -12.36 4.18
C ARG A 319 16.45 -11.27 4.06
N LEU A 320 15.98 -10.98 2.85
CA LEU A 320 14.96 -9.95 2.62
C LEU A 320 13.54 -10.46 2.80
N MET A 321 13.26 -11.71 2.43
CA MET A 321 11.95 -12.36 2.41
C MET A 321 12.01 -13.72 3.12
N PRO A 322 12.17 -13.75 4.46
CA PRO A 322 12.50 -14.97 5.21
C PRO A 322 11.47 -16.09 5.13
N ASP A 323 10.19 -15.75 5.01
CA ASP A 323 9.08 -16.72 4.82
C ASP A 323 8.61 -16.80 3.36
N GLY A 324 9.30 -16.08 2.46
CA GLY A 324 8.95 -15.99 1.06
C GLY A 324 7.71 -15.13 0.75
N ALA A 325 7.12 -14.41 1.70
CA ALA A 325 5.96 -13.56 1.43
C ALA A 325 6.07 -12.17 2.07
N HIS A 326 6.76 -12.06 3.20
CA HIS A 326 6.83 -10.85 3.99
C HIS A 326 8.27 -10.32 4.07
N PRO A 327 8.47 -9.00 3.90
CA PRO A 327 9.79 -8.41 4.07
C PRO A 327 10.27 -8.51 5.51
N SER A 328 11.54 -8.82 5.70
CA SER A 328 12.25 -8.68 6.98
C SER A 328 12.43 -7.19 7.32
N PRO A 329 12.88 -6.83 8.54
CA PRO A 329 13.22 -5.44 8.85
C PRO A 329 14.26 -4.83 7.88
N GLN A 330 15.20 -5.64 7.37
CA GLN A 330 16.12 -5.19 6.32
C GLN A 330 15.37 -4.98 5.00
N GLY A 331 14.53 -5.93 4.59
CA GLY A 331 13.71 -5.80 3.40
C GLY A 331 12.79 -4.57 3.43
N CYS A 332 12.22 -4.23 4.59
CA CYS A 332 11.39 -3.04 4.76
C CYS A 332 12.17 -1.74 4.53
N ARG A 333 13.40 -1.64 5.06
CA ARG A 333 14.28 -0.48 4.81
C ARG A 333 14.70 -0.35 3.35
N GLU A 334 15.07 -1.46 2.71
CA GLU A 334 15.43 -1.45 1.28
C GLU A 334 14.23 -1.07 0.42
N LEU A 335 13.06 -1.64 0.70
CA LEU A 335 11.82 -1.31 0.00
C LEU A 335 11.45 0.17 0.18
N ALA A 336 11.53 0.70 1.41
CA ALA A 336 11.28 2.11 1.69
C ALA A 336 12.25 3.03 0.93
N ALA A 337 13.54 2.67 0.85
CA ALA A 337 14.52 3.44 0.07
C ALA A 337 14.19 3.46 -1.43
N LEU A 338 13.79 2.32 -2.01
CA LEU A 338 13.37 2.23 -3.41
C LEU A 338 12.12 3.07 -3.71
N ILE A 339 11.15 3.06 -2.80
CA ILE A 339 9.92 3.85 -2.93
C ILE A 339 10.21 5.34 -2.80
N SER A 340 10.98 5.76 -1.78
CA SER A 340 11.33 7.17 -1.60
C SER A 340 12.12 7.72 -2.79
N ALA A 341 12.98 6.91 -3.42
CA ALA A 341 13.68 7.31 -4.64
C ALA A 341 12.75 7.57 -5.85
N LYS A 342 11.53 7.02 -5.86
CA LYS A 342 10.50 7.33 -6.88
C LYS A 342 9.68 8.58 -6.55
N LEU A 343 9.76 9.06 -5.32
CA LEU A 343 8.96 10.18 -4.80
C LEU A 343 9.78 11.46 -4.62
N ALA A 344 11.10 11.41 -4.81
CA ALA A 344 12.03 12.53 -4.78
C ALA A 344 12.10 13.22 -6.15
#